data_AF-A0A067BH91-F1
#
_entry.id   AF-A0A067BH91-F1
#
_cell.length_a   1.000
_cell.length_b   1.000
_cell.length_c   1.000
_cell.angle_alpha   90.00
_cell.angle_beta   90.00
_cell.angle_gamma   90.00
#
_symmetry.space_group_name_H-M   'P 1'
#
loop_
_entity.id
_entity.type
_entity.pdbx_description
1 polymer ?
#
loop_
_entity_poly.entity_id
_entity_poly.type
_entity_poly.pdbx_seq_one_letter_code
_entity_poly.pdbx_strand_id
1 'polypeptide(L)'
;MQARAETWVRAGCPAPYAFRFLVQQLVFPALDHDVVGRTLALALPLLDQTIVSVQRIGVDVLQHVVAEATPTDVRWHSDIVLHMLYETLKIAMSNASFLQATLRCLADTLAVTSVAHDITSYDRFFPTLLRSWDMTSDVTMKRVYVIGLRPWIVAMGAPHSVQIVQYLPSILTVLLACLENKLLTLDALETLRLVVVHAWVRMPQHVDDVVLGLLRCLVFNTIQSHLEVAAGAPQDAVLAEVVGVLRLLQALKKKPLAPLLATIGAACTELTAICDQVQVAMAA
;
A
#
# COMPACT_ATOMS: atom_id res chain seq x y z
N MET A 1 -2.55 -47.78 0.77
CA MET A 1 -2.36 -46.69 1.76
C MET A 1 -3.18 -45.49 1.33
N GLN A 2 -4.37 -45.30 1.92
CA GLN A 2 -5.15 -44.08 1.73
C GLN A 2 -4.47 -42.96 2.52
N ALA A 3 -3.64 -42.15 1.85
CA ALA A 3 -3.23 -40.88 2.40
C ALA A 3 -4.51 -40.03 2.56
N ARG A 4 -4.91 -39.74 3.80
CA ARG A 4 -6.00 -38.78 4.06
C ARG A 4 -5.66 -37.48 3.33
N ALA A 5 -6.65 -36.88 2.67
CA ALA A 5 -6.50 -35.64 1.89
C ALA A 5 -5.83 -34.48 2.66
N GLU A 6 -5.80 -34.54 3.99
CA GLU A 6 -5.18 -33.54 4.87
C GLU A 6 -3.68 -33.76 5.12
N THR A 7 -3.11 -34.91 4.72
CA THR A 7 -1.71 -35.25 5.07
C THR A 7 -0.67 -34.49 4.26
N TRP A 8 -1.00 -34.07 3.04
CA TRP A 8 -0.04 -33.39 2.16
C TRP A 8 0.19 -31.92 2.52
N VAL A 9 -0.72 -31.32 3.30
CA VAL A 9 -0.66 -29.91 3.70
C VAL A 9 0.05 -29.72 5.06
N ARG A 10 0.42 -30.81 5.72
CA ARG A 10 1.06 -30.78 7.04
C ARG A 10 2.39 -30.02 7.04
N ALA A 11 2.70 -29.44 8.20
CA ALA A 11 3.99 -28.81 8.51
C ALA A 11 5.17 -29.70 8.08
N GLY A 12 6.12 -29.13 7.34
CA GLY A 12 7.33 -29.84 6.91
C GLY A 12 7.10 -30.90 5.83
N CYS A 13 5.88 -31.05 5.29
CA CYS A 13 5.66 -31.87 4.11
C CYS A 13 6.35 -31.22 2.89
N PRO A 14 7.06 -31.98 2.04
CA PRO A 14 7.64 -31.44 0.81
C PRO A 14 6.59 -31.18 -0.29
N ALA A 15 5.40 -31.77 -0.17
CA ALA A 15 4.37 -31.72 -1.20
C ALA A 15 3.91 -30.29 -1.57
N PRO A 16 3.66 -29.36 -0.62
CA PRO A 16 3.29 -27.98 -0.96
C PRO A 16 4.40 -27.23 -1.70
N TYR A 17 5.67 -27.49 -1.36
CA TYR A 17 6.82 -26.89 -2.04
C TYR A 17 6.97 -27.42 -3.47
N ALA A 18 6.82 -28.73 -3.66
CA ALA A 18 6.82 -29.35 -4.99
C ALA A 18 5.63 -28.85 -5.84
N PHE A 19 4.44 -28.75 -5.24
CA PHE A 19 3.26 -28.21 -5.88
C PHE A 19 3.48 -26.78 -6.36
N ARG A 20 3.98 -25.89 -5.50
CA ARG A 20 4.35 -24.53 -5.89
C ARG A 20 5.34 -24.51 -7.04
N PHE A 21 6.43 -25.29 -6.94
CA PHE A 21 7.45 -25.33 -7.98
C PHE A 21 6.85 -25.73 -9.33
N LEU A 22 5.99 -26.75 -9.36
CA LEU A 22 5.34 -27.22 -10.57
C LEU A 22 4.39 -26.17 -11.16
N VAL A 23 3.53 -25.57 -10.34
CA VAL A 23 2.60 -24.53 -10.80
C VAL A 23 3.34 -23.34 -11.37
N GLN A 24 4.46 -22.94 -10.76
CA GLN A 24 5.29 -21.83 -11.25
C GLN A 24 5.92 -22.08 -12.63
N GLN A 25 5.95 -23.32 -13.12
CA GLN A 25 6.37 -23.63 -14.51
C GLN A 25 5.21 -23.57 -15.51
N LEU A 26 3.96 -23.45 -15.04
CA LEU A 26 2.78 -23.38 -15.90
C LEU A 26 2.49 -21.92 -16.25
N VAL A 27 2.42 -21.62 -17.54
CA VAL A 27 2.02 -20.33 -18.07
C VAL A 27 0.96 -20.55 -19.15
N PHE A 28 0.20 -19.52 -19.50
CA PHE A 28 -0.70 -19.60 -20.67
C PHE A 28 0.10 -19.99 -21.93
N PRO A 29 -0.36 -20.96 -22.75
CA PRO A 29 -1.69 -21.57 -22.79
C PRO A 29 -1.86 -22.86 -21.96
N ALA A 30 -0.82 -23.34 -21.26
CA ALA A 30 -0.90 -24.56 -20.45
C ALA A 30 -1.66 -24.37 -19.13
N LEU A 31 -1.75 -23.13 -18.64
CA LEU A 31 -2.58 -22.72 -17.52
C LEU A 31 -3.97 -22.30 -18.01
N ASP A 32 -4.74 -23.28 -18.50
CA ASP A 32 -6.10 -23.08 -19.00
C ASP A 32 -7.16 -23.10 -17.87
N HIS A 33 -8.42 -22.93 -18.24
CA HIS A 33 -9.55 -22.90 -17.31
C HIS A 33 -9.61 -24.11 -16.37
N ASP A 34 -9.43 -25.34 -16.86
CA ASP A 34 -9.51 -26.55 -16.02
C ASP A 34 -8.31 -26.64 -15.07
N VAL A 35 -7.11 -26.32 -15.58
CA VAL A 35 -5.88 -26.30 -14.76
C VAL A 35 -5.97 -25.22 -13.67
N VAL A 36 -6.52 -24.04 -13.96
CA VAL A 36 -6.77 -22.98 -12.97
C VAL A 36 -7.69 -23.50 -11.86
N GLY A 37 -8.85 -24.05 -12.21
CA GLY A 37 -9.81 -24.57 -11.23
C GLY A 37 -9.20 -25.64 -10.32
N ARG A 38 -8.43 -26.57 -10.88
CA ARG A 38 -7.72 -27.62 -10.11
C ARG A 38 -6.60 -27.06 -9.24
N THR A 39 -5.86 -26.09 -9.76
CA THR A 39 -4.77 -25.42 -9.03
C THR A 39 -5.34 -24.67 -7.84
N LEU A 40 -6.45 -23.94 -8.02
CA LEU A 40 -7.14 -23.25 -6.92
C LEU A 40 -7.67 -24.25 -5.89
N ALA A 41 -8.28 -25.36 -6.32
CA ALA A 41 -8.76 -26.40 -5.41
C ALA A 41 -7.65 -26.97 -4.49
N LEU A 42 -6.39 -26.95 -4.93
CA LEU A 42 -5.23 -27.35 -4.13
C LEU A 42 -4.59 -26.18 -3.37
N ALA A 43 -4.61 -24.97 -3.93
CA ALA A 43 -3.98 -23.80 -3.31
C ALA A 43 -4.80 -23.23 -2.14
N LEU A 44 -6.14 -23.20 -2.24
CA LEU A 44 -6.99 -22.61 -1.20
C LEU A 44 -6.88 -23.35 0.16
N PRO A 45 -6.83 -24.70 0.22
CA PRO A 45 -6.56 -25.41 1.48
C PRO A 45 -5.21 -25.09 2.14
N LEU A 46 -4.22 -24.60 1.37
CA LEU A 46 -2.94 -24.14 1.94
C LEU A 46 -3.12 -22.83 2.73
N LEU A 47 -4.04 -21.96 2.30
CA LEU A 47 -4.37 -20.70 2.96
C LEU A 47 -5.12 -20.92 4.28
N ASP A 48 -5.91 -21.98 4.38
CA ASP A 48 -6.64 -22.37 5.60
C ASP A 48 -5.76 -22.95 6.70
N GLN A 49 -4.48 -23.19 6.43
CA GLN A 49 -3.58 -23.76 7.42
C GLN A 49 -3.22 -22.78 8.52
N THR A 50 -2.89 -23.30 9.70
CA THR A 50 -2.44 -22.49 10.84
C THR A 50 -0.98 -22.04 10.74
N ILE A 51 -0.22 -22.57 9.77
CA ILE A 51 1.22 -22.36 9.66
C ILE A 51 1.52 -21.39 8.55
N VAL A 52 2.05 -20.21 8.92
CA VAL A 52 2.37 -19.11 7.99
C VAL A 52 3.25 -19.54 6.82
N SER A 53 4.22 -20.44 7.02
CA SER A 53 5.08 -20.91 5.93
C SER A 53 4.30 -21.68 4.87
N VAL A 54 3.25 -22.41 5.25
CA VAL A 54 2.38 -23.16 4.32
C VAL A 54 1.38 -22.21 3.66
N GLN A 55 0.78 -21.29 4.43
CA GLN A 55 -0.11 -20.27 3.89
C GLN A 55 0.60 -19.40 2.84
N ARG A 56 1.87 -19.07 3.08
CA ARG A 56 2.70 -18.32 2.12
C ARG A 56 2.88 -19.06 0.79
N ILE A 57 3.00 -20.39 0.81
CA ILE A 57 3.03 -21.20 -0.41
C ILE A 57 1.70 -21.05 -1.17
N GLY A 58 0.58 -21.09 -0.46
CA GLY A 58 -0.75 -20.84 -1.03
C GLY A 58 -0.85 -19.47 -1.70
N VAL A 59 -0.37 -18.41 -1.03
CA VAL A 59 -0.35 -17.05 -1.60
C VAL A 59 0.55 -16.96 -2.82
N ASP A 60 1.75 -17.54 -2.77
CA ASP A 60 2.70 -17.51 -3.89
C ASP A 60 2.12 -18.25 -5.13
N VAL A 61 1.40 -19.36 -4.91
CA VAL A 61 0.70 -20.09 -5.98
C VAL A 61 -0.46 -19.27 -6.53
N LEU A 62 -1.28 -18.69 -5.67
CA LEU A 62 -2.42 -17.88 -6.09
C LEU A 62 -1.98 -16.66 -6.90
N GLN A 63 -0.91 -15.99 -6.46
CA GLN A 63 -0.34 -14.87 -7.18
C GLN A 63 0.12 -15.28 -8.58
N HIS A 64 0.79 -16.42 -8.71
CA HIS A 64 1.22 -16.95 -10.01
C HIS A 64 0.03 -17.22 -10.93
N VAL A 65 -1.04 -17.84 -10.41
CA VAL A 65 -2.26 -18.09 -11.17
C VAL A 65 -2.89 -16.78 -11.66
N VAL A 66 -2.98 -15.77 -10.80
CA VAL A 66 -3.54 -14.46 -11.17
C VAL A 66 -2.70 -13.76 -12.25
N ALA A 67 -1.38 -13.91 -12.21
CA ALA A 67 -0.47 -13.26 -13.14
C ALA A 67 -0.43 -13.95 -14.52
N GLU A 68 -0.48 -15.28 -14.56
CA GLU A 68 -0.20 -16.07 -15.77
C GLU A 68 -1.44 -16.68 -16.43
N ALA A 69 -2.57 -16.80 -15.72
CA ALA A 69 -3.82 -17.28 -16.31
C ALA A 69 -4.53 -16.18 -17.11
N THR A 70 -5.50 -16.56 -17.93
CA THR A 70 -6.31 -15.54 -18.61
C THR A 70 -7.16 -14.76 -17.59
N PRO A 71 -7.36 -13.45 -17.78
CA PRO A 71 -8.21 -12.64 -16.90
C PRO A 71 -9.65 -13.17 -16.77
N THR A 72 -10.14 -13.88 -17.77
CA THR A 72 -11.46 -14.50 -17.76
C THR A 72 -11.51 -15.67 -16.78
N ASP A 73 -10.49 -16.54 -16.80
CA ASP A 73 -10.42 -17.72 -15.93
C ASP A 73 -10.32 -17.34 -14.46
N VAL A 74 -9.51 -16.33 -14.14
CA VAL A 74 -9.42 -15.80 -12.77
C VAL A 74 -10.77 -15.22 -12.31
N ARG A 75 -11.49 -14.53 -13.21
CA ARG A 75 -12.80 -13.94 -12.91
C ARG A 75 -13.88 -14.97 -12.61
N TRP A 76 -13.85 -16.14 -13.25
CA TRP A 76 -14.78 -17.23 -12.92
C TRP A 76 -14.67 -17.70 -11.46
N HIS A 77 -13.53 -17.47 -10.81
CA HIS A 77 -13.26 -17.85 -9.43
C HIS A 77 -13.12 -16.65 -8.48
N SER A 78 -13.51 -15.44 -8.89
CA SER A 78 -13.28 -14.20 -8.13
C SER A 78 -13.83 -14.26 -6.70
N ASP A 79 -15.06 -14.75 -6.52
CA ASP A 79 -15.74 -14.71 -5.23
C ASP A 79 -15.02 -15.55 -4.18
N ILE A 80 -14.61 -16.77 -4.55
CA ILE A 80 -13.92 -17.69 -3.64
C ILE A 80 -12.50 -17.19 -3.36
N VAL A 81 -11.80 -16.70 -4.39
CA VAL A 81 -10.43 -16.19 -4.24
C VAL A 81 -10.42 -14.95 -3.36
N LEU A 82 -11.31 -13.98 -3.59
CA LEU A 82 -11.41 -12.76 -2.80
C LEU A 82 -11.85 -13.08 -1.36
N HIS A 83 -12.76 -14.03 -1.16
CA HIS A 83 -13.14 -14.47 0.18
C HIS A 83 -11.95 -15.06 0.94
N MET A 84 -11.18 -15.95 0.30
CA MET A 84 -10.02 -16.59 0.93
C MET A 84 -8.89 -15.60 1.20
N LEU A 85 -8.64 -14.65 0.30
CA LEU A 85 -7.69 -13.56 0.54
C LEU A 85 -8.14 -12.64 1.67
N TYR A 86 -9.44 -12.42 1.84
CA TYR A 86 -9.98 -11.64 2.98
C TYR A 86 -9.71 -12.33 4.31
N GLU A 87 -9.94 -13.64 4.42
CA GLU A 87 -9.62 -14.40 5.63
C GLU A 87 -8.10 -14.47 5.87
N THR A 88 -7.32 -14.66 4.80
CA THR A 88 -5.85 -14.66 4.86
C THR A 88 -5.31 -13.32 5.36
N LEU A 89 -5.90 -12.20 4.92
CA LEU A 89 -5.50 -10.86 5.35
C LEU A 89 -5.61 -10.67 6.87
N LYS A 90 -6.66 -11.23 7.50
CA LYS A 90 -6.84 -11.16 8.98
C LYS A 90 -5.72 -11.87 9.72
N ILE A 91 -5.23 -13.00 9.18
CA ILE A 91 -4.16 -13.80 9.79
C ILE A 91 -2.79 -13.14 9.54
N ALA A 92 -2.60 -12.57 8.34
CA ALA A 92 -1.33 -11.99 7.91
C ALA A 92 -0.91 -10.76 8.73
N MET A 93 -1.82 -10.16 9.54
CA MET A 93 -1.55 -9.01 10.40
C MET A 93 -0.52 -9.25 11.51
N SER A 94 0.03 -10.46 11.62
CA SER A 94 1.08 -10.82 12.59
C SER A 94 2.48 -10.96 11.99
N ASN A 95 2.62 -10.92 10.66
CA ASN A 95 3.91 -11.14 9.99
C ASN A 95 4.07 -10.25 8.75
N ALA A 96 5.06 -9.35 8.77
CA ALA A 96 5.26 -8.35 7.71
C ALA A 96 5.48 -8.95 6.33
N SER A 97 6.29 -10.01 6.23
CA SER A 97 6.59 -10.65 4.95
C SER A 97 5.37 -11.36 4.36
N PHE A 98 4.54 -11.94 5.23
CA PHE A 98 3.31 -12.61 4.82
C PHE A 98 2.24 -11.58 4.43
N LEU A 99 2.08 -10.51 5.22
CA LEU A 99 1.20 -9.39 4.88
C LEU A 99 1.58 -8.79 3.52
N GLN A 100 2.87 -8.54 3.27
CA GLN A 100 3.32 -7.98 2.00
C GLN A 100 2.94 -8.87 0.81
N ALA A 101 3.15 -10.19 0.93
CA ALA A 101 2.77 -11.14 -0.12
C ALA A 101 1.24 -11.15 -0.33
N THR A 102 0.46 -11.19 0.75
CA THR A 102 -1.00 -11.19 0.71
C THR A 102 -1.55 -9.90 0.08
N LEU A 103 -1.02 -8.73 0.45
CA LEU A 103 -1.44 -7.44 -0.12
C LEU A 103 -1.10 -7.34 -1.60
N ARG A 104 0.06 -7.85 -2.02
CA ARG A 104 0.43 -7.90 -3.44
C ARG A 104 -0.49 -8.82 -4.23
N CYS A 105 -0.71 -10.04 -3.75
CA CYS A 105 -1.64 -10.98 -4.37
C CYS A 105 -3.06 -10.41 -4.45
N LEU A 106 -3.52 -9.72 -3.40
CA LEU A 106 -4.83 -9.07 -3.37
C LEU A 106 -4.91 -7.90 -4.37
N ALA A 107 -3.87 -7.08 -4.49
CA ALA A 107 -3.81 -6.02 -5.49
C ALA A 107 -3.89 -6.58 -6.91
N ASP A 108 -3.11 -7.62 -7.21
CA ASP A 108 -3.09 -8.28 -8.52
C ASP A 108 -4.47 -8.91 -8.82
N THR A 109 -5.08 -9.56 -7.83
CA THR A 109 -6.41 -10.19 -7.97
C THR A 109 -7.48 -9.14 -8.24
N LEU A 110 -7.51 -8.08 -7.43
CA LEU A 110 -8.49 -7.00 -7.59
C LEU A 110 -8.35 -6.35 -8.97
N ALA A 111 -7.13 -6.10 -9.46
CA ALA A 111 -6.91 -5.54 -10.79
C ALA A 111 -7.52 -6.39 -11.91
N VAL A 112 -7.54 -7.72 -11.76
CA VAL A 112 -8.14 -8.64 -12.74
C VAL A 112 -9.65 -8.76 -12.58
N THR A 113 -10.16 -8.75 -11.34
CA THR A 113 -11.58 -8.98 -11.05
C THR A 113 -12.44 -7.72 -11.14
N SER A 114 -11.89 -6.54 -10.84
CA SER A 114 -12.60 -5.26 -10.84
C SER A 114 -12.68 -4.65 -12.25
N VAL A 115 -13.43 -5.29 -13.15
CA VAL A 115 -13.59 -4.80 -14.53
C VAL A 115 -14.72 -3.78 -14.63
N ALA A 116 -14.58 -2.82 -15.56
CA ALA A 116 -15.57 -1.79 -15.85
C ALA A 116 -15.87 -0.83 -14.67
N HIS A 117 -14.85 -0.52 -13.86
CA HIS A 117 -14.97 0.39 -12.71
C HIS A 117 -15.84 -0.14 -11.57
N ASP A 118 -16.10 -1.45 -11.51
CA ASP A 118 -16.73 -2.05 -10.34
C ASP A 118 -15.74 -2.13 -9.17
N ILE A 119 -15.82 -1.14 -8.29
CA ILE A 119 -14.89 -0.94 -7.18
C ILE A 119 -15.50 -1.45 -5.86
N THR A 120 -16.70 -2.05 -5.90
CA THR A 120 -17.37 -2.63 -4.72
C THR A 120 -16.49 -3.64 -3.99
N SER A 121 -15.66 -4.38 -4.74
CA SER A 121 -14.69 -5.31 -4.18
C SER A 121 -13.65 -4.61 -3.31
N TYR A 122 -13.22 -3.39 -3.63
CA TYR A 122 -12.25 -2.64 -2.81
C TYR A 122 -12.87 -2.18 -1.48
N ASP A 123 -14.16 -1.84 -1.47
CA ASP A 123 -14.87 -1.41 -0.25
C ASP A 123 -14.86 -2.50 0.84
N ARG A 124 -14.75 -3.77 0.45
CA ARG A 124 -14.62 -4.90 1.38
C ARG A 124 -13.29 -4.89 2.14
N PHE A 125 -12.19 -4.50 1.48
CA PHE A 125 -10.84 -4.63 2.03
C PHE A 125 -10.27 -3.31 2.57
N PHE A 126 -10.50 -2.20 1.88
CA PHE A 126 -9.82 -0.94 2.14
C PHE A 126 -10.08 -0.36 3.54
N PRO A 127 -11.34 -0.33 4.05
CA PRO A 127 -11.60 0.13 5.42
C PRO A 127 -10.93 -0.75 6.47
N THR A 128 -10.85 -2.06 6.22
CA THR A 128 -10.20 -3.02 7.13
C THR A 128 -8.71 -2.74 7.17
N LEU A 129 -8.08 -2.48 6.02
CA LEU A 129 -6.66 -2.18 5.94
C LEU A 129 -6.29 -0.89 6.69
N LEU A 130 -7.06 0.19 6.51
CA LEU A 130 -6.85 1.45 7.22
C LEU A 130 -7.01 1.27 8.74
N ARG A 131 -8.06 0.57 9.17
CA ARG A 131 -8.28 0.25 10.59
C ARG A 131 -7.15 -0.60 11.18
N SER A 132 -6.66 -1.59 10.42
CA SER A 132 -5.57 -2.45 10.87
C SER A 132 -4.25 -1.71 10.99
N TRP A 133 -4.00 -0.72 10.13
CA TRP A 133 -2.85 0.16 10.28
C TRP A 133 -2.90 0.95 11.61
N ASP A 134 -4.07 1.51 11.96
CA ASP A 134 -4.26 2.28 13.20
C ASP A 134 -4.02 1.41 14.45
N MET A 135 -4.45 0.16 14.42
CA MET A 135 -4.32 -0.79 15.54
C MET A 135 -2.91 -1.38 15.68
N THR A 136 -2.09 -1.32 14.64
CA THR A 136 -0.76 -1.93 14.65
C THR A 136 0.25 -0.96 15.25
N SER A 137 1.07 -1.42 16.20
CA SER A 137 2.18 -0.62 16.77
C SER A 137 3.52 -0.85 16.06
N ASP A 138 3.72 -2.00 15.43
CA ASP A 138 4.96 -2.34 14.73
C ASP A 138 5.18 -1.47 13.48
N VAL A 139 6.29 -0.75 13.46
CA VAL A 139 6.69 0.14 12.37
C VAL A 139 6.89 -0.64 11.06
N THR A 140 7.41 -1.86 11.12
CA THR A 140 7.63 -2.70 9.94
C THR A 140 6.31 -3.06 9.27
N MET A 141 5.31 -3.40 10.08
CA MET A 141 3.95 -3.68 9.61
C MET A 141 3.28 -2.42 9.06
N LYS A 142 3.40 -1.28 9.76
CA LYS A 142 2.90 0.01 9.27
C LYS A 142 3.48 0.37 7.90
N ARG A 143 4.78 0.13 7.71
CA ARG A 143 5.45 0.32 6.42
C ARG A 143 4.83 -0.53 5.31
N VAL A 144 4.61 -1.81 5.57
CA VAL A 144 3.98 -2.73 4.61
C VAL A 144 2.60 -2.26 4.18
N TYR A 145 1.78 -1.79 5.13
CA TYR A 145 0.47 -1.20 4.82
C TYR A 145 0.58 0.08 3.97
N VAL A 146 1.47 1.02 4.33
CA VAL A 146 1.64 2.29 3.61
C VAL A 146 2.06 2.06 2.15
N ILE A 147 2.96 1.09 1.92
CA ILE A 147 3.37 0.70 0.56
C ILE A 147 2.25 -0.07 -0.14
N GLY A 148 1.59 -0.98 0.57
CA GLY A 148 0.49 -1.80 0.05
C GLY A 148 -0.75 -1.01 -0.36
N LEU A 149 -0.94 0.19 0.18
CA LEU A 149 -2.01 1.12 -0.24
C LEU A 149 -1.84 1.65 -1.67
N ARG A 150 -0.60 1.75 -2.15
CA ARG A 150 -0.27 2.47 -3.39
C ARG A 150 -1.01 1.94 -4.63
N PRO A 151 -1.02 0.63 -4.93
CA PRO A 151 -1.71 0.13 -6.12
C PRO A 151 -3.22 0.41 -6.06
N TRP A 152 -3.81 0.45 -4.87
CA TRP A 152 -5.25 0.65 -4.70
C TRP A 152 -5.62 2.13 -4.80
N ILE A 153 -4.74 3.04 -4.35
CA ILE A 153 -4.90 4.49 -4.57
C ILE A 153 -4.93 4.79 -6.07
N VAL A 154 -4.03 4.16 -6.84
CA VAL A 154 -3.97 4.32 -8.30
C VAL A 154 -5.23 3.75 -8.97
N ALA A 155 -5.67 2.55 -8.56
CA ALA A 155 -6.84 1.89 -9.14
C ALA A 155 -8.17 2.60 -8.83
N MET A 156 -8.35 3.10 -7.61
CA MET A 156 -9.59 3.77 -7.18
C MET A 156 -9.61 5.29 -7.45
N GLY A 157 -8.51 5.84 -7.95
CA GLY A 157 -8.37 7.27 -8.21
C GLY A 157 -8.46 7.65 -9.68
N ALA A 158 -8.39 8.96 -9.92
CA ALA A 158 -8.54 9.54 -11.24
C ALA A 158 -7.37 9.10 -12.15
N PRO A 159 -7.59 8.94 -13.47
CA PRO A 159 -8.82 9.28 -14.20
C PRO A 159 -9.89 8.18 -14.20
N HIS A 160 -9.56 6.97 -13.72
CA HIS A 160 -10.43 5.80 -13.87
C HIS A 160 -11.56 5.76 -12.85
N SER A 161 -11.39 6.37 -11.67
CA SER A 161 -12.44 6.47 -10.67
C SER A 161 -12.26 7.70 -9.77
N VAL A 162 -13.29 8.04 -9.01
CA VAL A 162 -13.25 9.10 -7.98
C VAL A 162 -13.53 8.50 -6.60
N GLN A 163 -13.63 7.18 -6.49
CA GLN A 163 -14.01 6.49 -5.25
C GLN A 163 -12.99 6.68 -4.12
N ILE A 164 -11.71 6.87 -4.46
CA ILE A 164 -10.66 7.15 -3.46
C ILE A 164 -11.01 8.35 -2.55
N VAL A 165 -11.83 9.29 -3.04
CA VAL A 165 -12.29 10.46 -2.28
C VAL A 165 -12.99 10.07 -0.98
N GLN A 166 -13.79 9.00 -0.97
CA GLN A 166 -14.56 8.61 0.23
C GLN A 166 -13.65 8.20 1.39
N TYR A 167 -12.43 7.77 1.06
CA TYR A 167 -11.41 7.37 2.03
C TYR A 167 -10.33 8.42 2.23
N LEU A 168 -10.36 9.52 1.48
CA LEU A 168 -9.32 10.54 1.50
C LEU A 168 -9.02 11.06 2.91
N PRO A 169 -10.01 11.40 3.76
CA PRO A 169 -9.73 11.84 5.13
C PRO A 169 -8.97 10.79 5.94
N SER A 170 -9.37 9.51 5.87
CA SER A 170 -8.71 8.42 6.59
C SER A 170 -7.31 8.16 6.07
N ILE A 171 -7.10 8.18 4.75
CA ILE A 171 -5.77 8.03 4.14
C ILE A 171 -4.86 9.17 4.59
N LEU A 172 -5.34 10.42 4.55
CA LEU A 172 -4.54 11.57 4.97
C LEU A 172 -4.17 11.48 6.46
N THR A 173 -5.11 11.08 7.34
CA THR A 173 -4.80 10.85 8.76
C THR A 173 -3.65 9.85 8.94
N VAL A 174 -3.72 8.70 8.25
CA VAL A 174 -2.68 7.67 8.29
C VAL A 174 -1.34 8.21 7.78
N LEU A 175 -1.33 8.87 6.61
CA LEU A 175 -0.10 9.34 5.99
C LEU A 175 0.54 10.49 6.77
N LEU A 176 -0.24 11.45 7.24
CA LEU A 176 0.28 12.56 8.04
C LEU A 176 0.85 12.08 9.38
N ALA A 177 0.23 11.08 10.01
CA ALA A 177 0.80 10.43 11.19
C ALA A 177 2.11 9.69 10.91
N CYS A 178 2.31 9.16 9.69
CA CYS A 178 3.59 8.55 9.28
C CYS A 178 4.71 9.57 9.08
N LEU A 179 4.39 10.81 8.74
CA LEU A 179 5.40 11.85 8.46
C LEU A 179 6.26 12.18 9.69
N GLU A 180 5.70 12.01 10.89
CA GLU A 180 6.36 12.20 12.18
C GLU A 180 7.17 10.96 12.63
N ASN A 181 7.45 10.02 11.71
CA ASN A 181 8.28 8.84 11.96
C ASN A 181 9.33 8.64 10.86
N LYS A 182 10.61 8.82 11.19
CA LYS A 182 11.73 8.77 10.24
C LYS A 182 11.79 7.49 9.40
N LEU A 183 11.38 6.35 9.95
CA LEU A 183 11.39 5.06 9.23
C LEU A 183 10.25 4.93 8.21
N LEU A 184 9.21 5.75 8.33
CA LEU A 184 8.02 5.75 7.48
C LEU A 184 7.93 7.00 6.59
N THR A 185 8.64 8.08 6.93
CA THR A 185 8.52 9.38 6.29
C THR A 185 8.63 9.30 4.77
N LEU A 186 9.67 8.67 4.23
CA LEU A 186 9.87 8.58 2.78
C LEU A 186 8.77 7.77 2.09
N ASP A 187 8.40 6.62 2.65
CA ASP A 187 7.33 5.80 2.08
C ASP A 187 5.98 6.50 2.12
N ALA A 188 5.72 7.28 3.18
CA ALA A 188 4.52 8.08 3.34
C ALA A 188 4.47 9.28 2.40
N LEU A 189 5.60 9.97 2.17
CA LEU A 189 5.69 11.07 1.19
C LEU A 189 5.44 10.55 -0.23
N GLU A 190 6.02 9.41 -0.59
CA GLU A 190 5.78 8.80 -1.90
C GLU A 190 4.32 8.37 -2.06
N THR A 191 3.71 7.75 -1.03
CA THR A 191 2.29 7.40 -1.05
C THR A 191 1.40 8.66 -1.09
N LEU A 192 1.75 9.72 -0.36
CA LEU A 192 1.03 10.99 -0.37
C LEU A 192 1.10 11.64 -1.76
N ARG A 193 2.25 11.58 -2.44
CA ARG A 193 2.39 12.04 -3.83
C ARG A 193 1.37 11.35 -4.74
N LEU A 194 1.20 10.04 -4.62
CA LEU A 194 0.19 9.29 -5.37
C LEU A 194 -1.24 9.71 -5.00
N VAL A 195 -1.52 9.95 -3.72
CA VAL A 195 -2.83 10.48 -3.29
C VAL A 195 -3.10 11.84 -3.92
N VAL A 196 -2.11 12.74 -3.95
CA VAL A 196 -2.28 14.07 -4.56
C VAL A 196 -2.62 13.95 -6.05
N VAL A 197 -1.92 13.08 -6.77
CA VAL A 197 -2.11 12.86 -8.21
C VAL A 197 -3.46 12.19 -8.50
N HIS A 198 -3.85 11.19 -7.73
CA HIS A 198 -5.02 10.36 -8.02
C HIS A 198 -6.32 10.81 -7.32
N ALA A 199 -6.23 11.62 -6.27
CA ALA A 199 -7.37 12.23 -5.58
C ALA A 199 -7.49 13.74 -5.85
N TRP A 200 -6.82 14.25 -6.89
CA TRP A 200 -6.67 15.69 -7.19
C TRP A 200 -7.99 16.48 -7.18
N VAL A 201 -9.11 15.85 -7.53
CA VAL A 201 -10.45 16.47 -7.58
C VAL A 201 -10.87 17.04 -6.21
N ARG A 202 -10.49 16.39 -5.11
CA ARG A 202 -10.90 16.76 -3.74
C ARG A 202 -9.75 17.20 -2.84
N MET A 203 -8.52 17.01 -3.28
CA MET A 203 -7.33 17.52 -2.61
C MET A 203 -7.35 19.03 -2.30
N PRO A 204 -7.92 19.95 -3.10
CA PRO A 204 -7.94 21.38 -2.79
C PRO A 204 -8.49 21.74 -1.41
N GLN A 205 -9.39 20.91 -0.86
CA GLN A 205 -9.99 21.11 0.47
C GLN A 205 -9.05 20.74 1.62
N HIS A 206 -8.02 19.93 1.35
CA HIS A 206 -7.07 19.40 2.34
C HIS A 206 -5.66 20.00 2.21
N VAL A 207 -5.45 20.93 1.28
CA VAL A 207 -4.11 21.48 1.00
C VAL A 207 -3.49 22.08 2.25
N ASP A 208 -4.26 22.82 3.05
CA ASP A 208 -3.72 23.52 4.21
C ASP A 208 -3.27 22.55 5.31
N ASP A 209 -4.06 21.50 5.56
CA ASP A 209 -3.72 20.42 6.50
C ASP A 209 -2.48 19.65 6.04
N VAL A 210 -2.40 19.35 4.73
CA VAL A 210 -1.26 18.62 4.16
C VAL A 210 0.00 19.48 4.19
N VAL A 211 -0.07 20.77 3.86
CA VAL A 211 1.08 21.69 3.95
C VAL A 211 1.56 21.77 5.39
N LEU A 212 0.67 21.91 6.36
CA LEU A 212 1.04 21.94 7.78
C LEU A 212 1.72 20.64 8.21
N GLY A 213 1.19 19.48 7.79
CA GLY A 213 1.81 18.18 8.05
C GLY A 213 3.20 18.02 7.40
N LEU A 214 3.39 18.54 6.19
CA LEU A 214 4.68 18.56 5.51
C LEU A 214 5.69 19.48 6.21
N LEU A 215 5.26 20.62 6.75
CA LEU A 215 6.14 21.47 7.56
C LEU A 215 6.52 20.79 8.88
N ARG A 216 5.56 20.15 9.56
CA ARG A 216 5.84 19.33 10.76
C ARG A 216 6.83 18.21 10.46
N CYS A 217 6.70 17.56 9.31
CA CYS A 217 7.65 16.56 8.82
C CYS A 217 9.07 17.12 8.76
N LEU A 218 9.25 18.29 8.14
CA LEU A 218 10.57 18.93 8.03
C LEU A 218 11.13 19.30 9.40
N VAL A 219 10.31 19.87 10.29
CA VAL A 219 10.70 20.19 11.69
C VAL A 219 11.13 18.94 12.45
N PHE A 220 10.35 17.87 12.34
CA PHE A 220 10.68 16.60 12.98
C PHE A 220 12.03 16.08 12.48
N ASN A 221 12.24 16.10 11.15
CA ASN A 221 13.50 15.64 10.55
C ASN A 221 14.69 16.54 10.93
N THR A 222 14.52 17.86 11.02
CA THR A 222 15.60 18.76 11.46
C THR A 222 15.96 18.49 12.92
N ILE A 223 14.98 18.38 13.83
CA ILE A 223 15.21 18.03 15.24
C ILE A 223 15.94 16.68 15.36
N GLN A 224 15.48 15.65 14.66
CA GLN A 224 16.13 14.34 14.68
C GLN A 224 17.54 14.42 14.11
N SER A 225 17.76 15.18 13.04
CA SER A 225 19.09 15.36 12.48
C SER A 225 20.05 16.06 13.44
N HIS A 226 19.59 17.06 14.20
CA HIS A 226 20.41 17.70 15.25
C HIS A 226 20.83 16.72 16.35
N LEU A 227 20.02 15.69 16.63
CA LEU A 227 20.38 14.59 17.54
C LEU A 227 21.35 13.59 16.89
N GLU A 228 21.33 13.44 15.57
CA GLU A 228 22.08 12.45 14.80
C GLU A 228 23.33 12.99 14.08
N VAL A 229 23.63 14.29 14.14
CA VAL A 229 24.86 14.91 13.58
C VAL A 229 26.16 14.23 14.10
N ALA A 230 26.07 13.38 15.13
CA ALA A 230 27.12 12.45 15.53
C ALA A 230 27.40 11.28 14.55
N ALA A 231 26.59 11.04 13.51
CA ALA A 231 26.63 9.80 12.70
C ALA A 231 26.67 9.96 11.16
N GLY A 232 26.72 11.18 10.60
CA GLY A 232 27.09 11.41 9.19
C GLY A 232 26.12 10.92 8.10
N ALA A 233 24.80 11.19 8.22
CA ALA A 233 23.79 10.78 7.23
C ALA A 233 23.41 11.89 6.22
N PRO A 234 23.03 11.55 4.96
CA PRO A 234 22.64 12.51 3.92
C PRO A 234 21.27 13.16 4.22
N GLN A 235 21.23 14.48 4.31
CA GLN A 235 20.09 15.28 4.81
C GLN A 235 19.05 15.71 3.75
N ASP A 236 19.26 15.43 2.46
CA ASP A 236 18.54 16.15 1.38
C ASP A 236 17.33 15.43 0.77
N ALA A 237 17.18 14.11 0.98
CA ALA A 237 16.13 13.34 0.29
C ALA A 237 14.70 13.73 0.74
N VAL A 238 14.52 13.99 2.04
CA VAL A 238 13.19 14.33 2.59
C VAL A 238 12.73 15.70 2.12
N LEU A 239 13.62 16.70 2.09
CA LEU A 239 13.29 18.03 1.61
C LEU A 239 12.89 18.00 0.13
N ALA A 240 13.63 17.26 -0.71
CA ALA A 240 13.33 17.12 -2.13
C ALA A 240 11.93 16.52 -2.36
N GLU A 241 11.58 15.45 -1.64
CA GLU A 241 10.25 14.81 -1.74
C GLU A 241 9.13 15.72 -1.23
N VAL A 242 9.33 16.41 -0.10
CA VAL A 242 8.37 17.39 0.43
C VAL A 242 8.12 18.50 -0.58
N VAL A 243 9.18 19.09 -1.15
CA VAL A 243 9.07 20.13 -2.18
C VAL A 243 8.34 19.58 -3.42
N GLY A 244 8.61 18.33 -3.82
CA GLY A 244 7.89 17.65 -4.89
C GLY A 244 6.37 17.61 -4.64
N VAL A 245 5.95 17.21 -3.44
CA VAL A 245 4.52 17.19 -3.05
C VAL A 245 3.94 18.60 -3.00
N LEU A 246 4.67 19.57 -2.44
CA LEU A 246 4.22 20.98 -2.37
C LEU A 246 4.01 21.59 -3.76
N ARG A 247 4.88 21.31 -4.74
CA ARG A 247 4.70 21.75 -6.13
C ARG A 247 3.42 21.17 -6.74
N LEU A 248 3.11 19.89 -6.48
CA LEU A 248 1.85 19.29 -6.92
C LEU A 248 0.64 19.98 -6.29
N LEU A 249 0.69 20.26 -4.97
CA LEU A 249 -0.39 20.97 -4.28
C LEU A 249 -0.55 22.41 -4.78
N GLN A 250 0.55 23.09 -5.13
CA GLN A 250 0.52 24.42 -5.71
C GLN A 250 -0.21 24.43 -7.06
N ALA A 251 -0.02 23.41 -7.89
CA ALA A 251 -0.74 23.28 -9.16
C ALA A 251 -2.26 23.09 -8.98
N LEU A 252 -2.69 22.56 -7.85
CA LEU A 252 -4.12 22.36 -7.53
C LEU A 252 -4.81 23.60 -6.94
N LYS A 253 -4.04 24.56 -6.39
CA LYS A 253 -4.59 25.81 -5.84
C LYS A 253 -4.54 26.95 -6.86
N LYS A 254 -5.62 27.73 -6.91
CA LYS A 254 -5.65 29.01 -7.66
C LYS A 254 -4.76 30.10 -7.05
N LYS A 255 -4.48 30.01 -5.75
CA LYS A 255 -3.65 30.96 -5.00
C LYS A 255 -2.27 30.35 -4.73
N PRO A 256 -1.18 31.12 -4.81
CA PRO A 256 0.15 30.61 -4.49
C PRO A 256 0.22 30.15 -3.04
N LEU A 257 1.08 29.15 -2.76
CA LEU A 257 1.35 28.67 -1.39
C LEU A 257 2.30 29.58 -0.60
N ALA A 258 3.10 30.41 -1.29
CA ALA A 258 4.03 31.37 -0.69
C ALA A 258 3.40 32.25 0.43
N PRO A 259 2.23 32.90 0.26
CA PRO A 259 1.62 33.69 1.33
C PRO A 259 1.24 32.84 2.56
N LEU A 260 0.85 31.57 2.37
CA LEU A 260 0.54 30.67 3.47
C LEU A 260 1.81 30.29 4.24
N LEU A 261 2.90 29.97 3.53
CA LEU A 261 4.21 29.72 4.15
C LEU A 261 4.73 30.95 4.91
N ALA A 262 4.59 32.14 4.34
CA ALA A 262 4.98 33.40 4.99
C ALA A 262 4.15 33.68 6.24
N THR A 263 2.85 33.41 6.21
CA THR A 263 1.96 33.57 7.37
C THR A 263 2.34 32.61 8.50
N ILE A 264 2.64 31.34 8.16
CA ILE A 264 3.06 30.33 9.13
C ILE A 264 4.44 30.68 9.73
N GLY A 265 5.40 31.10 8.90
CA GLY A 265 6.72 31.54 9.36
C GLY A 265 6.64 32.77 10.27
N ALA A 266 5.77 33.74 9.94
CA ALA A 266 5.55 34.92 10.79
C ALA A 266 4.85 34.57 12.12
N ALA A 267 3.97 33.57 12.12
CA ALA A 267 3.27 33.12 13.33
C ALA A 267 4.16 32.26 14.26
N CYS A 268 5.15 31.55 13.70
CA CYS A 268 6.08 30.70 14.45
C CYS A 268 7.52 30.96 13.98
N THR A 269 8.27 31.74 14.77
CA THR A 269 9.64 32.15 14.45
C THR A 269 10.59 30.97 14.23
N GLU A 270 10.37 29.85 14.92
CA GLU A 270 11.13 28.60 14.76
C GLU A 270 10.95 27.95 13.37
N LEU A 271 9.82 28.22 12.69
CA LEU A 271 9.53 27.70 11.36
C LEU A 271 10.05 28.59 10.24
N THR A 272 10.48 29.82 10.54
CA THR A 272 10.87 30.82 9.51
C THR A 272 11.95 30.29 8.58
N ALA A 273 13.03 29.72 9.14
CA ALA A 273 14.13 29.19 8.35
C ALA A 273 13.72 28.03 7.43
N ILE A 274 12.82 27.16 7.91
CA ILE A 274 12.29 26.03 7.13
C ILE A 274 11.37 26.54 6.03
N CYS A 275 10.49 27.48 6.34
CA CYS A 275 9.60 28.12 5.37
C CYS A 275 10.40 28.82 4.26
N ASP A 276 11.46 29.55 4.61
CA ASP A 276 12.33 30.24 3.65
C ASP A 276 13.07 29.21 2.77
N GLN A 277 13.63 28.16 3.36
CA GLN A 277 14.29 27.08 2.62
C GLN A 277 13.35 26.40 1.62
N VAL A 278 12.12 26.11 2.04
CA VAL A 278 11.08 25.53 1.17
C VAL A 278 10.69 26.49 0.06
N GLN A 279 10.52 27.79 0.35
CA GLN A 279 10.21 28.79 -0.67
C GLN A 279 11.30 28.91 -1.73
N VAL A 280 12.57 28.94 -1.30
CA VAL A 280 13.73 28.95 -2.22
C VAL A 280 13.74 27.68 -3.05
N ALA A 281 13.55 26.51 -2.44
CA ALA A 281 13.55 25.23 -3.14
C ALA A 281 12.37 25.07 -4.10
N MET A 282 11.21 25.67 -3.82
CA MET A 282 10.06 25.68 -4.73
C MET A 282 10.24 26.63 -5.92
N ALA A 283 11.05 27.67 -5.77
CA ALA A 283 11.35 28.64 -6.83
C ALA A 283 12.47 28.19 -7.79
N ALA A 284 13.33 27.27 -7.33
CA ALA A 284 14.30 26.56 -8.16
C ALA A 284 13.63 25.47 -9.02
#